data_AF-A0A968BUR6-F1
#
_entry.id   AF-A0A968BUR6-F1
#
_cell.length_a   1.000
_cell.length_b   1.000
_cell.length_c   1.000
_cell.angle_alpha   90.00
_cell.angle_beta   90.00
_cell.angle_gamma   90.00
#
_symmetry.space_group_name_H-M   'P 1'
#
loop_
_entity.id
_entity.type
_entity.pdbx_description
1 polymer ?
#
loop_
_entity_poly.entity_id
_entity_poly.type
_entity_poly.pdbx_seq_one_letter_code
_entity_poly.pdbx_strand_id
1 'polypeptide(L)'
;MAVYTRRVQTVLSEEQYETLSRLAQEQGKPVSALIREAVEQVYLEQADRERRRAALQHLLALEAPVDDWEKMEEEIIQGATP
;
A
#
# COMPACT_ATOMS: atom_id res chain seq x y z
N MET A 1 -5.85 4.08 16.22
CA MET A 1 -4.54 3.47 16.58
C MET A 1 -4.38 2.18 15.79
N ALA A 2 -3.23 1.96 15.14
CA ALA A 2 -2.96 0.68 14.50
C ALA A 2 -2.79 -0.42 15.56
N VAL A 3 -3.36 -1.60 15.32
CA VAL A 3 -3.26 -2.75 16.23
C VAL A 3 -2.09 -3.61 15.79
N TYR A 4 -1.01 -3.61 16.57
CA TYR A 4 0.18 -4.41 16.31
C TYR A 4 0.04 -5.80 16.94
N THR A 5 -0.09 -6.85 16.12
CA THR A 5 -0.40 -8.22 16.58
C THR A 5 0.77 -9.19 16.50
N ARG A 6 1.86 -8.82 15.81
CA ARG A 6 3.04 -9.69 15.59
C ARG A 6 4.31 -8.97 16.01
N ARG A 7 5.25 -9.73 16.58
CA ARG A 7 6.58 -9.25 16.97
C ARG A 7 7.63 -9.79 16.01
N VAL A 8 8.50 -8.90 15.54
CA VAL A 8 9.72 -9.21 14.80
C VAL A 8 10.90 -8.73 15.65
N GLN A 9 11.96 -9.54 15.74
CA GLN A 9 13.18 -9.20 16.49
C GLN A 9 14.38 -9.30 15.55
N THR A 10 15.22 -8.27 15.58
CA THR A 10 16.53 -8.27 14.93
C THR A 10 17.52 -7.54 15.84
N VAL A 11 18.80 -7.87 15.73
CA VAL A 11 19.86 -7.22 16.51
C VAL A 11 20.48 -6.12 15.66
N LEU A 12 20.70 -4.96 16.26
CA LEU A 12 21.38 -3.82 15.64
C LEU A 12 22.78 -3.70 16.23
N SER A 13 23.69 -3.06 15.50
CA SER A 13 24.92 -2.57 16.11
C SER A 13 24.63 -1.47 17.12
N GLU A 14 25.56 -1.26 18.05
CA GLU A 14 25.48 -0.17 19.04
C GLU A 14 25.28 1.19 18.35
N GLU A 15 26.09 1.47 17.32
CA GLU A 15 26.03 2.71 16.55
C GLU A 15 24.66 2.92 15.87
N GLN A 16 24.09 1.87 15.30
CA GLN A 16 22.76 1.92 14.68
C GLN A 16 21.69 2.24 15.73
N TYR A 17 21.73 1.58 16.88
CA TYR A 17 20.76 1.77 17.94
C TYR A 17 20.85 3.18 18.55
N GLU A 18 22.05 3.68 18.82
CA GLU A 18 22.29 5.03 19.35
C GLU A 18 21.80 6.10 18.38
N THR A 19 22.08 5.92 17.09
CA THR A 19 21.61 6.84 16.05
C THR A 19 20.08 6.88 15.98
N LEU A 20 19.43 5.70 15.97
CA LEU A 20 17.97 5.60 15.96
C LEU A 20 17.33 6.18 17.23
N SER A 21 17.94 5.96 18.38
CA SER A 21 17.46 6.47 19.67
C SER A 21 17.48 7.99 19.70
N ARG A 22 18.54 8.61 19.18
CA ARG A 22 18.63 10.07 19.05
C ARG A 22 17.56 10.64 18.12
N LEU A 23 17.40 10.04 16.94
CA LEU A 23 16.36 10.45 15.98
C LEU A 23 14.95 10.31 16.56
N ALA A 24 14.70 9.23 17.31
CA ALA A 24 13.43 8.99 17.96
C ALA A 24 13.13 10.07 19.01
N GLN A 25 14.14 10.44 19.81
CA GLN A 25 14.04 11.51 20.79
C GLN A 25 13.79 12.88 20.15
N GLU A 26 14.54 13.23 19.10
CA GLU A 26 14.38 14.48 18.34
C GLU A 26 12.96 14.60 17.75
N GLN A 27 12.37 13.48 17.31
CA GLN A 27 11.03 13.44 16.72
C GLN A 27 9.91 13.25 17.76
N GLY A 28 10.23 13.08 19.04
CA GLY A 28 9.23 12.81 20.09
C GLY A 28 8.47 11.48 19.89
N LYS A 29 9.10 10.49 19.26
CA LYS A 29 8.51 9.18 18.94
C LYS A 29 9.34 8.05 19.54
N PRO A 30 8.77 6.86 19.82
CA PRO A 30 9.56 5.70 20.19
C PRO A 30 10.33 5.15 18.97
N VAL A 31 11.50 4.53 19.19
CA VAL A 31 12.31 3.87 18.13
C VAL A 31 11.46 2.90 17.30
N SER A 32 10.55 2.18 17.94
CA SER A 32 9.66 1.24 17.26
C SER A 32 8.74 1.91 16.23
N ALA A 33 8.39 3.19 16.39
CA ALA A 33 7.63 3.93 15.39
C ALA A 33 8.48 4.20 14.15
N LEU A 34 9.73 4.63 14.32
CA LEU A 34 10.66 4.85 13.20
C LEU A 34 10.89 3.58 12.39
N ILE A 35 11.11 2.45 13.06
CA ILE A 35 11.30 1.15 12.39
C ILE A 35 10.05 0.76 11.61
N ARG A 36 8.86 0.95 12.18
CA ARG A 36 7.61 0.65 11.47
C ARG A 36 7.41 1.56 10.26
N GLU A 37 7.66 2.86 10.40
CA GLU A 37 7.60 3.82 9.29
C GLU A 37 8.57 3.43 8.17
N ALA A 38 9.81 3.05 8.50
CA ALA A 38 10.79 2.59 7.52
C ALA A 38 10.34 1.29 6.81
N VAL A 39 9.79 0.32 7.54
CA VAL A 39 9.27 -0.92 6.95
C VAL A 39 8.13 -0.64 5.97
N GLU A 40 7.22 0.26 6.33
CA GLU A 40 6.10 0.66 5.45
C GLU A 40 6.63 1.27 4.14
N GLN A 41 7.52 2.26 4.26
CA GLN A 41 8.03 3.01 3.10
C GLN A 41 8.92 2.18 2.19
N VAL A 42 9.80 1.35 2.76
CA VAL A 42 10.82 0.62 1.99
C VAL A 42 10.25 -0.66 1.36
N TYR A 43 9.40 -1.39 2.08
CA TYR A 43 8.97 -2.72 1.65
C TYR A 43 7.47 -2.80 1.32
N LEU A 44 6.61 -2.27 2.19
CA LEU A 44 5.18 -2.54 2.09
C LEU A 44 4.49 -1.69 1.01
N GLU A 45 4.84 -0.42 0.88
CA GLU A 45 4.28 0.43 -0.18
C GLU A 45 4.62 -0.09 -1.59
N GLN A 46 5.85 -0.59 -1.78
CA GLN A 46 6.24 -1.18 -3.05
C GLN A 46 5.46 -2.48 -3.31
N ALA A 47 5.40 -3.38 -2.33
CA ALA A 47 4.68 -4.63 -2.46
C ALA A 47 3.17 -4.42 -2.74
N ASP A 48 2.56 -3.40 -2.12
CA ASP A 48 1.16 -3.06 -2.37
C ASP A 48 0.95 -2.48 -3.77
N ARG A 49 1.83 -1.59 -4.24
CA ARG A 49 1.82 -1.08 -5.62
C ARG A 49 1.90 -2.20 -6.64
N GLU A 50 2.81 -3.15 -6.45
CA GLU A 50 2.96 -4.32 -7.31
C GLU A 50 1.73 -5.21 -7.29
N ARG A 51 1.15 -5.47 -6.11
CA ARG A 51 -0.10 -6.22 -5.97
C ARG A 51 -1.25 -5.56 -6.72
N ARG A 52 -1.43 -4.24 -6.59
CA ARG A 52 -2.47 -3.49 -7.32
C ARG A 52 -2.27 -3.55 -8.82
N ARG A 53 -1.02 -3.43 -9.27
CA ARG A 53 -0.68 -3.54 -10.70
C ARG A 53 -1.03 -4.93 -11.25
N ALA A 54 -0.70 -5.99 -10.51
CA ALA A 54 -1.05 -7.35 -10.91
C ALA A 54 -2.57 -7.57 -10.96
N ALA A 55 -3.31 -7.05 -9.98
CA ALA A 55 -4.77 -7.10 -9.98
C ALA A 55 -5.38 -6.35 -11.18
N LEU A 56 -4.85 -5.17 -11.52
CA LEU A 56 -5.27 -4.41 -12.69
C LEU A 56 -4.99 -5.17 -13.99
N GLN A 57 -3.79 -5.76 -14.12
CA GLN A 57 -3.45 -6.59 -15.28
C GLN A 57 -4.39 -7.78 -15.42
N HIS A 58 -4.73 -8.43 -14.31
CA HIS A 58 -5.69 -9.52 -14.31
C HIS A 58 -7.08 -9.05 -14.75
N LEU A 59 -7.55 -7.88 -14.28
CA LEU A 59 -8.83 -7.31 -14.70
C LEU A 59 -8.84 -6.95 -16.19
N LEU A 60 -7.76 -6.37 -16.71
CA LEU A 60 -7.64 -6.03 -18.12
C LEU A 60 -7.49 -7.25 -19.03
N ALA A 61 -6.94 -8.35 -18.50
CA ALA A 61 -6.84 -9.63 -19.20
C ALA A 61 -8.16 -10.41 -19.20
N LEU A 62 -9.15 -10.00 -18.39
CA LEU A 62 -10.51 -10.48 -18.59
C LEU A 62 -10.98 -9.86 -19.91
N GLU A 63 -11.00 -10.67 -20.97
CA GLU A 63 -11.77 -10.38 -22.19
C GLU A 63 -13.26 -10.44 -21.83
N ALA A 64 -13.71 -9.45 -21.06
CA ALA A 64 -15.12 -9.28 -20.77
C ALA A 64 -15.82 -9.00 -22.11
N PRO A 65 -16.98 -9.62 -22.38
CA PRO A 65 -17.78 -9.34 -23.56
C PRO A 65 -18.45 -7.97 -23.39
N VAL A 66 -17.66 -6.91 -23.40
CA VAL A 66 -18.11 -5.53 -23.37
C VAL A 66 -18.05 -4.99 -24.79
N ASP A 67 -19.12 -4.32 -25.19
CA ASP A 67 -19.18 -3.60 -26.45
C ASP A 67 -18.31 -2.32 -26.38
N ASP A 68 -18.12 -1.65 -27.51
CA ASP A 68 -17.40 -0.37 -27.55
C ASP A 68 -18.09 0.69 -26.68
N TRP A 69 -17.29 1.64 -26.17
CA TRP A 69 -17.75 2.67 -25.23
C TRP A 69 -18.97 3.43 -25.76
N GLU A 70 -18.97 3.83 -27.03
CA GLU A 70 -20.05 4.60 -27.64
C GLU A 70 -21.39 3.85 -27.59
N LYS A 71 -21.36 2.53 -27.80
CA LYS A 71 -22.57 1.69 -27.75
C LYS A 71 -23.06 1.49 -26.33
N MET A 72 -22.15 1.25 -25.39
CA MET A 72 -22.51 1.11 -23.97
C MET A 72 -23.06 2.41 -23.38
N GLU A 73 -22.50 3.57 -23.76
CA GLU A 73 -22.98 4.88 -23.34
C GLU A 73 -24.42 5.12 -23.81
N GLU A 74 -24.72 4.79 -25.07
CA GLU A 74 -26.07 4.89 -25.63
C GLU A 74 -27.06 3.98 -24.89
N GLU A 75 -26.70 2.73 -24.63
CA GLU A 75 -27.54 1.77 -23.88
C GLU A 75 -27.83 2.23 -22.44
N ILE A 76 -26.85 2.82 -21.75
CA ILE A 76 -27.02 3.37 -20.40
C ILE A 76 -28.00 4.56 -20.41
N ILE A 77 -27.84 5.48 -21.35
CA ILE A 77 -28.72 6.65 -21.46
C ILE A 77 -30.15 6.20 -21.79
N GLN A 78 -30.31 5.25 -22.71
CA GLN A 78 -31.62 4.70 -23.06
C GLN A 78 -32.28 4.01 -21.86
N GLY A 79 -31.53 3.20 -21.09
CA GLY A 79 -32.06 2.52 -19.90
C GLY A 79 -32.36 3.43 -18.70
N ALA A 80 -31.73 4.62 -18.63
CA ALA A 80 -31.97 5.61 -17.59
C ALA A 80 -33.20 6.49 -17.87
N THR A 81 -33.75 6.45 -19.09
CA THR A 81 -34.93 7.23 -19.48
C THR A 81 -36.16 6.30 -19.42
N PRO A 82 -37.19 6.63 -18.62
CA PRO A 82 -38.35 5.75 -18.39
C PRO A 82 -39.26 5.56 -19.62
#